data_AF-A0A094K3V5-F1
#
_entry.id   AF-A0A094K3V5-F1
#
_cell.length_a   1.000
_cell.length_b   1.000
_cell.length_c   1.000
_cell.angle_alpha   90.00
_cell.angle_beta   90.00
_cell.angle_gamma   90.00
#
_symmetry.space_group_name_H-M   'P 1'
#
loop_
_entity.id
_entity.type
_entity.pdbx_description
1 polymer ?
#
loop_
_entity_poly.entity_id
_entity_poly.type
_entity_poly.pdbx_seq_one_letter_code
_entity_poly.pdbx_strand_id
1 'polypeptide(L)'
;ASILDLHSGALSLGKHFVNLYRYFGDKIRDIFTEEDFALYRDVRQRIQQRIAQAFGISSASMYLTKPTFFSRINNTEAKTTHDEYWHPHVDKVTYGSFDYTSLLYLSDYTEDFGGGRFVFMDAGSNRTIEPRAGRVSFFTSGSENLHRVEKVHWGTRYAITISFTCNPDHGIGDPVL
;
A
#
# COMPACT_ATOMS: atom_id res chain seq x y z
N ALA A 1 -13.47 -1.91 -3.39
CA ALA A 1 -12.26 -2.35 -2.67
C ALA A 1 -12.28 -1.75 -1.27
N SER A 2 -11.42 -2.18 -0.35
CA SER A 2 -11.31 -1.54 0.96
C SER A 2 -9.87 -1.19 1.32
N ILE A 3 -9.66 -0.06 1.98
CA ILE A 3 -8.38 0.37 2.53
C ILE A 3 -8.49 0.60 4.04
N LEU A 4 -7.39 0.36 4.74
CA LEU A 4 -7.16 0.70 6.14
C LEU A 4 -5.85 1.48 6.27
N ASP A 5 -5.91 2.69 6.81
CA ASP A 5 -4.75 3.52 7.17
C ASP A 5 -4.55 3.52 8.69
N LEU A 6 -3.40 3.03 9.17
CA LEU A 6 -3.08 2.97 10.60
C LEU A 6 -2.68 4.33 11.19
N HIS A 7 -2.35 5.34 10.39
CA HIS A 7 -2.04 6.68 10.94
C HIS A 7 -3.30 7.42 11.34
N SER A 8 -4.33 7.34 10.49
CA SER A 8 -5.59 8.04 10.71
C SER A 8 -6.68 7.15 11.33
N GLY A 9 -6.51 5.83 11.28
CA GLY A 9 -7.54 4.85 11.61
C GLY A 9 -8.64 4.78 10.55
N ALA A 10 -8.46 5.39 9.38
CA ALA A 10 -9.48 5.42 8.33
C ALA A 10 -9.64 4.02 7.71
N LEU A 11 -10.83 3.44 7.85
CA LEU A 11 -11.27 2.22 7.18
C LEU A 11 -12.39 2.55 6.20
N SER A 12 -12.23 2.20 4.93
CA SER A 12 -13.34 2.31 3.96
C SER A 12 -14.31 1.13 4.13
N LEU A 13 -15.57 1.43 4.41
CA LEU A 13 -16.68 0.48 4.56
C LEU A 13 -17.83 0.86 3.62
N GLY A 14 -17.94 0.15 2.50
CA GLY A 14 -18.92 0.47 1.47
C GLY A 14 -18.71 1.88 0.91
N LYS A 15 -19.71 2.77 1.06
CA LYS A 15 -19.62 4.17 0.60
C LYS A 15 -19.06 5.14 1.64
N HIS A 16 -18.64 4.66 2.81
CA HIS A 16 -18.27 5.50 3.94
C HIS A 16 -16.83 5.23 4.39
N PHE A 17 -16.22 6.24 5.01
CA PHE A 17 -14.99 6.08 5.79
C PHE A 17 -15.35 6.11 7.27
N VAL A 18 -14.83 5.14 8.02
CA VAL A 18 -14.98 5.03 9.47
C VAL A 18 -13.61 5.25 10.09
N ASN A 19 -13.52 6.13 11.09
CA ASN A 19 -12.32 6.25 11.90
C ASN A 19 -12.39 5.21 13.03
N LEU A 20 -11.56 4.17 12.94
CA LEU A 20 -11.54 3.05 13.89
C LEU A 20 -11.18 3.50 15.30
N TYR A 21 -10.20 4.39 15.46
CA TYR A 21 -9.80 4.91 16.77
C TYR A 21 -10.95 5.61 17.48
N ARG A 22 -11.70 6.45 16.76
CA ARG A 22 -12.87 7.13 17.30
C ARG A 22 -14.04 6.17 17.55
N TYR A 23 -14.24 5.20 16.66
CA TYR A 23 -15.37 4.26 16.75
C TYR A 23 -15.21 3.28 17.92
N PHE A 24 -14.01 2.71 18.08
CA PHE A 24 -13.73 1.74 19.15
C PHE A 24 -13.30 2.41 20.47
N GLY A 25 -12.76 3.63 20.43
CA GLY A 25 -12.28 4.33 21.62
C GLY A 25 -11.29 3.47 22.39
N ASP A 26 -11.52 3.31 23.69
CA ASP A 26 -10.65 2.50 24.56
C ASP A 26 -10.58 1.01 24.15
N LYS A 27 -11.59 0.51 23.42
CA LYS A 27 -11.62 -0.87 22.92
C LYS A 27 -10.75 -1.11 21.69
N ILE A 28 -10.07 -0.08 21.17
CA ILE A 28 -9.11 -0.28 20.07
C ILE A 28 -8.01 -1.29 20.45
N ARG A 29 -7.68 -1.38 21.74
CA ARG A 29 -6.70 -2.33 22.29
C ARG A 29 -7.13 -3.79 22.21
N ASP A 30 -8.41 -4.05 21.93
CA ASP A 30 -8.91 -5.39 21.64
C ASP A 30 -8.69 -5.79 20.16
N ILE A 31 -8.39 -4.81 19.30
CA ILE A 31 -8.20 -4.98 17.85
C ILE A 31 -6.72 -4.94 17.48
N PHE A 32 -5.99 -3.96 18.02
CA PHE A 32 -4.56 -3.81 17.80
C PHE A 32 -3.81 -3.79 19.12
N THR A 33 -2.62 -4.37 19.09
CA THR A 33 -1.68 -4.40 20.20
C THR A 33 -0.47 -3.52 19.91
N GLU A 34 0.29 -3.14 20.94
CA GLU A 34 1.56 -2.42 20.73
C GLU A 34 2.55 -3.26 19.91
N GLU A 35 2.47 -4.59 20.04
CA GLU A 35 3.23 -5.55 19.25
C GLU A 35 2.92 -5.45 17.75
N ASP A 36 1.67 -5.21 17.35
CA ASP A 36 1.28 -5.02 15.93
C ASP A 36 1.93 -3.78 15.34
N PHE A 37 1.95 -2.67 16.09
CA PHE A 37 2.58 -1.42 15.66
C PHE A 37 4.11 -1.52 15.66
N ALA A 38 4.68 -2.26 16.62
CA ALA A 38 6.10 -2.59 16.62
C ALA A 38 6.49 -3.43 15.40
N LEU A 39 5.67 -4.41 15.02
CA LEU A 39 5.87 -5.22 13.82
C LEU A 39 5.77 -4.37 12.54
N TYR A 40 4.75 -3.51 12.43
CA TYR A 40 4.62 -2.59 11.30
C TYR A 40 5.88 -1.71 11.15
N ARG A 41 6.36 -1.15 12.27
CA ARG A 41 7.57 -0.33 12.31
C ARG A 41 8.80 -1.10 11.82
N ASP A 42 9.02 -2.32 12.32
CA ASP A 42 10.16 -3.15 11.90
C ASP A 42 10.08 -3.49 10.40
N VAL A 43 8.92 -3.93 9.92
CA VAL A 43 8.70 -4.23 8.49
C VAL A 43 8.96 -3.00 7.61
N ARG A 44 8.39 -1.85 7.98
CA ARG A 44 8.59 -0.59 7.27
C ARG A 44 10.07 -0.18 7.24
N GLN A 45 10.80 -0.31 8.36
CA GLN A 45 12.23 0.00 8.42
C GLN A 45 13.05 -0.90 7.51
N ARG A 46 12.77 -2.21 7.49
CA ARG A 46 13.45 -3.16 6.59
C ARG A 46 13.20 -2.83 5.13
N ILE A 47 11.96 -2.47 4.77
CA ILE A 47 11.62 -2.03 3.41
C ILE A 47 12.38 -0.75 3.05
N GLN A 48 12.38 0.26 3.92
CA GLN A 48 13.10 1.52 3.72
C GLN A 48 14.59 1.28 3.47
N GLN A 49 15.23 0.44 4.30
CA GLN A 49 16.64 0.10 4.12
C GLN A 49 16.90 -0.62 2.80
N ARG A 50 16.00 -1.54 2.39
CA ARG A 50 16.17 -2.30 1.16
C ARG A 50 16.02 -1.45 -0.09
N ILE A 51 15.08 -0.51 -0.09
CA ILE A 51 14.91 0.49 -1.17
C ILE A 51 16.16 1.36 -1.24
N ALA A 52 16.59 1.92 -0.10
CA ALA A 52 17.76 2.80 -0.04
C ALA A 52 19.02 2.11 -0.60
N GLN A 53 19.24 0.85 -0.21
CA GLN A 53 20.34 0.04 -0.74
C GLN A 53 20.21 -0.22 -2.25
N ALA A 54 19.02 -0.55 -2.74
CA ALA A 54 18.81 -0.89 -4.14
C ALA A 54 19.00 0.30 -5.09
N PHE A 55 18.62 1.51 -4.65
CA PHE A 55 18.76 2.73 -5.44
C PHE A 55 20.03 3.53 -5.12
N GLY A 56 20.87 3.07 -4.19
CA GLY A 56 22.12 3.74 -3.83
C GLY A 56 21.92 5.10 -3.16
N ILE A 57 20.83 5.28 -2.41
CA ILE A 57 20.53 6.51 -1.67
C ILE A 57 20.70 6.32 -0.16
N SER A 58 20.91 7.41 0.57
CA SER A 58 20.94 7.36 2.03
C SER A 58 19.54 7.10 2.59
N SER A 59 19.40 6.10 3.47
CA SER A 59 18.14 5.84 4.17
C SER A 59 17.71 7.02 5.06
N ALA A 60 18.66 7.86 5.50
CA ALA A 60 18.38 9.07 6.29
C ALA A 60 17.77 10.22 5.45
N SER A 61 17.89 10.14 4.13
CA SER A 61 17.30 11.10 3.18
C SER A 61 15.99 10.60 2.58
N MET A 62 15.41 9.56 3.17
CA MET A 62 14.15 8.95 2.74
C MET A 62 13.22 8.86 3.95
N TYR A 63 12.06 9.47 3.86
CA TYR A 63 11.11 9.62 4.96
C TYR A 63 9.83 8.86 4.63
N LEU A 64 9.22 8.18 5.60
CA LEU A 64 7.87 7.63 5.45
C LEU A 64 6.93 8.78 5.06
N THR A 65 5.99 8.55 4.15
CA THR A 65 4.99 9.57 3.78
C THR A 65 3.59 8.99 3.70
N LYS A 66 2.59 9.87 3.62
CA LYS A 66 1.18 9.51 3.52
C LYS A 66 0.68 9.58 2.08
N PRO A 67 -0.31 8.74 1.70
CA PRO A 67 -0.91 7.70 2.54
C PRO A 67 -0.06 6.42 2.60
N THR A 68 -0.10 5.74 3.74
CA THR A 68 0.23 4.31 3.86
C THR A 68 -1.04 3.54 4.18
N PHE A 69 -1.28 2.41 3.52
CA PHE A 69 -2.53 1.70 3.73
C PHE A 69 -2.44 0.21 3.43
N PHE A 70 -3.19 -0.56 4.19
CA PHE A 70 -3.57 -1.92 3.83
C PHE A 70 -4.67 -1.85 2.78
N SER A 71 -4.61 -2.72 1.78
CA SER A 71 -5.60 -2.87 0.75
C SER A 71 -6.20 -4.27 0.80
N ARG A 72 -7.53 -4.33 0.73
CA ARG A 72 -8.32 -5.55 0.57
C ARG A 72 -9.10 -5.43 -0.75
N ILE A 73 -8.74 -6.25 -1.72
CA ILE A 73 -9.31 -6.21 -3.06
C ILE A 73 -9.92 -7.57 -3.39
N ASN A 74 -11.15 -7.59 -3.89
CA ASN A 74 -11.85 -8.80 -4.32
C ASN A 74 -12.65 -8.52 -5.60
N ASN A 75 -13.48 -9.47 -6.00
CA ASN A 75 -14.33 -9.41 -7.19
C ASN A 75 -15.71 -8.76 -6.96
N THR A 76 -15.94 -8.12 -5.81
CA THR A 76 -17.20 -7.39 -5.56
C THR A 76 -17.28 -6.18 -6.49
N GLU A 77 -18.44 -5.98 -7.13
CA GLU A 77 -18.66 -4.85 -8.04
C GLU A 77 -18.42 -3.50 -7.34
N ALA A 78 -17.74 -2.60 -8.05
CA ALA A 78 -17.50 -1.24 -7.58
C ALA A 78 -18.81 -0.47 -7.48
N LYS A 79 -19.05 0.16 -6.32
CA LYS A 79 -20.23 1.00 -6.08
C LYS A 79 -19.93 2.48 -6.24
N THR A 80 -18.65 2.84 -6.17
CA THR A 80 -18.11 4.19 -6.29
C THR A 80 -16.83 4.17 -7.11
N THR A 81 -16.39 5.33 -7.62
CA THR A 81 -15.09 5.45 -8.31
C THR A 81 -13.92 5.08 -7.39
N HIS A 82 -14.05 5.30 -6.07
CA HIS A 82 -13.03 4.89 -5.09
C HIS A 82 -12.92 3.36 -4.94
N ASP A 83 -13.93 2.60 -5.35
CA ASP A 83 -13.86 1.15 -5.40
C ASP A 83 -13.09 0.63 -6.62
N GLU A 84 -12.86 1.48 -7.62
CA GLU A 84 -12.21 1.11 -8.88
C GLU A 84 -10.69 1.20 -8.76
N TYR A 85 -10.08 0.09 -8.37
CA TYR A 85 -8.64 -0.02 -8.13
C TYR A 85 -7.81 -0.33 -9.38
N TRP A 86 -8.44 -0.60 -10.52
CA TRP A 86 -7.80 -1.20 -11.70
C TRP A 86 -7.40 -0.19 -12.79
N HIS A 87 -7.54 1.10 -12.50
CA HIS A 87 -7.21 2.16 -13.46
C HIS A 87 -5.70 2.42 -13.49
N PRO A 88 -5.11 2.61 -14.69
CA PRO A 88 -3.73 3.06 -14.83
C PRO A 88 -3.48 4.38 -14.09
N HIS A 89 -2.38 4.45 -13.35
CA HIS A 89 -1.97 5.67 -12.66
C HIS A 89 -0.45 5.73 -12.44
N VAL A 90 0.01 6.92 -12.06
CA VAL A 90 1.37 7.21 -11.64
C VAL A 90 1.30 7.74 -10.21
N ASP A 91 1.97 7.08 -9.27
CA ASP A 91 1.84 7.39 -7.84
C ASP A 91 2.22 8.83 -7.47
N LYS A 92 3.30 9.36 -8.06
CA LYS A 92 3.70 10.76 -7.85
C LYS A 92 2.60 11.72 -8.29
N VAL A 93 1.90 11.43 -9.38
CA VAL A 93 0.81 12.27 -9.90
C VAL A 93 -0.43 12.13 -9.01
N THR A 94 -0.74 10.92 -8.57
CA THR A 94 -1.92 10.63 -7.73
C THR A 94 -1.79 11.22 -6.32
N TYR A 95 -0.62 11.08 -5.68
CA TYR A 95 -0.44 11.41 -4.26
C TYR A 95 0.47 12.61 -4.00
N GLY A 96 1.28 13.04 -4.99
CA GLY A 96 2.18 14.19 -4.88
C GLY A 96 3.46 13.92 -4.08
N SER A 97 3.33 13.39 -2.86
CA SER A 97 4.47 13.20 -1.94
C SER A 97 5.36 12.00 -2.28
N PHE A 98 4.88 11.01 -3.02
CA PHE A 98 5.59 9.74 -3.20
C PHE A 98 6.79 9.90 -4.11
N ASP A 99 7.99 9.61 -3.63
CA ASP A 99 9.18 9.46 -4.47
C ASP A 99 9.53 7.97 -4.69
N TYR A 100 9.22 7.13 -3.71
CA TYR A 100 9.31 5.67 -3.79
C TYR A 100 8.03 5.03 -3.28
N THR A 101 7.56 4.02 -4.00
CA THR A 101 6.42 3.18 -3.61
C THR A 101 6.92 1.78 -3.30
N SER A 102 6.35 1.15 -2.28
CA SER A 102 6.50 -0.28 -2.05
C SER A 102 5.16 -0.94 -1.74
N LEU A 103 5.03 -2.19 -2.18
CA LEU A 103 3.93 -3.08 -1.86
C LEU A 103 4.47 -4.34 -1.21
N LEU A 104 4.03 -4.66 0.00
CA LEU A 104 4.18 -5.97 0.61
C LEU A 104 2.91 -6.78 0.35
N TYR A 105 3.03 -7.89 -0.37
CA TYR A 105 1.90 -8.77 -0.64
C TYR A 105 1.65 -9.72 0.55
N LEU A 106 0.38 -9.86 0.93
CA LEU A 106 -0.06 -10.67 2.08
C LEU A 106 -0.94 -11.86 1.66
N SER A 107 -1.00 -12.15 0.35
CA SER A 107 -1.80 -13.23 -0.22
C SER A 107 -1.10 -13.80 -1.46
N ASP A 108 -1.35 -15.07 -1.75
CA ASP A 108 -0.72 -15.80 -2.84
C ASP A 108 -1.61 -15.83 -4.10
N TYR A 109 -1.04 -15.39 -5.22
CA TYR A 109 -1.68 -15.49 -6.53
C TYR A 109 -1.87 -16.96 -6.91
N THR A 110 -3.04 -17.28 -7.46
CA THR A 110 -3.53 -18.64 -7.78
C THR A 110 -3.95 -19.53 -6.61
N GLU A 111 -3.63 -19.16 -5.37
CA GLU A 111 -4.05 -19.89 -4.17
C GLU A 111 -5.17 -19.17 -3.40
N ASP A 112 -4.94 -17.89 -3.04
CA ASP A 112 -5.90 -17.09 -2.28
C ASP A 112 -6.84 -16.28 -3.20
N PHE A 113 -6.38 -15.96 -4.40
CA PHE A 113 -7.12 -15.17 -5.38
C PHE A 113 -6.61 -15.37 -6.83
N GLY A 114 -7.46 -15.01 -7.79
CA GLY A 114 -7.12 -14.97 -9.22
C GLY A 114 -7.42 -13.62 -9.86
N GLY A 115 -6.70 -13.28 -10.94
CA GLY A 115 -6.59 -11.89 -11.42
C GLY A 115 -5.66 -11.07 -10.51
N GLY A 116 -5.92 -9.78 -10.31
CA GLY A 116 -5.25 -9.01 -9.24
C GLY A 116 -3.72 -8.81 -9.38
N ARG A 117 -3.11 -9.19 -10.50
CA ARG A 117 -1.67 -9.01 -10.73
C ARG A 117 -1.34 -7.53 -10.87
N PHE A 118 -0.12 -7.16 -10.51
CA PHE A 118 0.36 -5.79 -10.63
C PHE A 118 1.09 -5.63 -11.97
N VAL A 119 0.67 -4.66 -12.79
CA VAL A 119 1.14 -4.53 -14.18
C VAL A 119 1.75 -3.15 -14.37
N PHE A 120 3.06 -3.09 -14.63
CA PHE A 120 3.72 -1.92 -15.17
C PHE A 120 3.46 -1.85 -16.68
N MET A 121 3.07 -0.67 -17.16
CA MET A 121 2.65 -0.41 -18.52
C MET A 121 3.75 0.35 -19.27
N ASP A 122 4.70 -0.41 -19.83
CA ASP A 122 5.81 0.15 -20.60
C ASP A 122 5.48 0.23 -22.10
N ALA A 123 6.12 1.15 -22.82
CA ALA A 123 5.89 1.37 -24.25
C ALA A 123 6.16 0.13 -25.14
N GLY A 124 7.07 -0.76 -24.72
CA GLY A 124 7.45 -1.95 -25.50
C GLY A 124 6.67 -3.22 -25.12
N SER A 125 6.51 -3.47 -23.82
CA SER A 125 5.73 -4.60 -23.30
C SER A 125 5.47 -4.40 -21.81
N ASN A 126 4.28 -4.76 -21.37
CA ASN A 126 3.96 -4.75 -19.95
C ASN A 126 4.87 -5.69 -19.15
N ARG A 127 5.20 -5.30 -17.92
CA ARG A 127 5.85 -6.16 -16.92
C ARG A 127 4.85 -6.47 -15.83
N THR A 128 4.62 -7.75 -15.59
CA THR A 128 3.59 -8.22 -14.66
C THR A 128 4.22 -8.90 -13.46
N ILE A 129 3.80 -8.50 -12.27
CA ILE A 129 4.17 -9.11 -11.00
C ILE A 129 2.97 -9.89 -10.47
N GLU A 130 3.20 -11.19 -10.25
CA GLU A 130 2.28 -12.06 -9.52
C GLU A 130 2.50 -11.88 -8.01
N PRO A 131 1.49 -11.47 -7.23
CA PRO A 131 1.64 -11.37 -5.78
C PRO A 131 1.92 -12.72 -5.14
N ARG A 132 2.76 -12.72 -4.11
CA ARG A 132 3.09 -13.89 -3.28
C ARG A 132 3.22 -13.42 -1.84
N ALA A 133 2.64 -14.13 -0.87
CA ALA A 133 2.74 -13.73 0.52
C ALA A 133 4.20 -13.53 0.96
N GLY A 134 4.48 -12.38 1.58
CA GLY A 134 5.83 -12.00 2.01
C GLY A 134 6.72 -11.36 0.92
N ARG A 135 6.30 -11.34 -0.36
CA ARG A 135 7.04 -10.65 -1.42
C ARG A 135 6.86 -9.14 -1.30
N VAL A 136 7.97 -8.41 -1.40
CA VAL A 136 7.98 -6.95 -1.52
C VAL A 136 8.31 -6.57 -2.96
N SER A 137 7.50 -5.70 -3.56
CA SER A 137 7.81 -4.98 -4.80
C SER A 137 8.03 -3.51 -4.46
N PHE A 138 9.05 -2.87 -5.01
CA PHE A 138 9.28 -1.45 -4.83
C PHE A 138 9.83 -0.81 -6.11
N PHE A 139 9.53 0.48 -6.31
CA PHE A 139 9.86 1.23 -7.51
C PHE A 139 9.84 2.74 -7.23
N THR A 140 10.44 3.53 -8.13
CA THR A 140 10.34 4.99 -8.10
C THR A 140 8.94 5.42 -8.53
N SER A 141 8.32 6.37 -7.83
CA SER A 141 6.90 6.70 -8.03
C SER A 141 6.62 7.57 -9.26
N GLY A 142 7.65 7.90 -10.05
CA GLY A 142 7.59 8.78 -11.20
C GLY A 142 6.87 8.19 -12.41
N SER A 143 6.74 9.01 -13.45
CA SER A 143 6.01 8.68 -14.69
C SER A 143 6.58 7.49 -15.46
N GLU A 144 7.83 7.11 -15.18
CA GLU A 144 8.47 5.91 -15.71
C GLU A 144 7.82 4.61 -15.21
N ASN A 145 7.02 4.67 -14.14
CA ASN A 145 6.31 3.52 -13.58
C ASN A 145 4.79 3.69 -13.67
N LEU A 146 4.24 3.97 -14.86
CA LEU A 146 2.80 3.87 -15.10
C LEU A 146 2.35 2.43 -14.83
N HIS A 147 1.34 2.24 -13.98
CA HIS A 147 0.93 0.89 -13.59
C HIS A 147 -0.55 0.78 -13.25
N ARG A 148 -1.02 -0.45 -13.15
CA ARG A 148 -2.37 -0.79 -12.69
C ARG A 148 -2.41 -2.14 -11.99
N VAL A 149 -3.48 -2.39 -11.26
CA VAL A 149 -3.81 -3.72 -10.75
C VAL A 149 -4.87 -4.34 -11.65
N GLU A 150 -4.70 -5.59 -12.07
CA GLU A 150 -5.75 -6.31 -12.79
C GLU A 150 -6.98 -6.52 -11.90
N LYS A 151 -8.17 -6.59 -12.50
CA LYS A 151 -9.37 -6.97 -11.74
C LYS A 151 -9.17 -8.36 -11.10
N VAL A 152 -9.51 -8.47 -9.82
CA VAL A 152 -9.62 -9.76 -9.14
C VAL A 152 -10.88 -10.46 -9.64
N HIS A 153 -10.75 -11.71 -10.05
CA HIS A 153 -11.84 -12.52 -10.60
C HIS A 153 -12.48 -13.41 -9.54
N TRP A 154 -11.69 -13.90 -8.58
CA TRP A 154 -12.14 -14.69 -7.44
C TRP A 154 -11.17 -14.51 -6.27
N GLY A 155 -11.63 -14.81 -5.05
CA GLY A 155 -10.82 -14.72 -3.85
C GLY A 155 -10.59 -13.28 -3.36
N THR A 156 -9.61 -13.09 -2.48
CA THR A 156 -9.27 -11.77 -1.94
C THR A 156 -7.75 -11.56 -1.91
N ARG A 157 -7.31 -10.44 -2.47
CA ARG A 157 -5.93 -9.98 -2.46
C ARG A 157 -5.72 -8.98 -1.32
N TYR A 158 -4.78 -9.28 -0.43
CA TYR A 158 -4.30 -8.35 0.59
C TYR A 158 -2.89 -7.86 0.27
N ALA A 159 -2.65 -6.55 0.46
CA ALA A 159 -1.32 -5.96 0.35
C ALA A 159 -1.20 -4.70 1.20
N ILE A 160 0.01 -4.37 1.63
CA ILE A 160 0.33 -3.11 2.32
C ILE A 160 1.09 -2.21 1.36
N THR A 161 0.61 -0.99 1.14
CA THR A 161 1.35 0.06 0.44
C THR A 161 2.07 0.93 1.46
N ILE A 162 3.40 0.96 1.37
CA ILE A 162 4.26 1.82 2.19
C ILE A 162 5.07 2.69 1.23
N SER A 163 4.92 4.00 1.35
CA SER A 163 5.54 4.97 0.46
C SER A 163 6.51 5.86 1.19
N PHE A 164 7.47 6.39 0.44
CA PHE A 164 8.52 7.23 0.96
C PHE A 164 8.71 8.47 0.09
N THR A 165 9.16 9.55 0.72
CA THR A 165 9.53 10.81 0.09
C THR A 165 10.97 11.16 0.42
N CYS A 166 11.64 11.90 -0.47
CA CYS A 166 12.91 12.56 -0.21
C CYS A 166 12.73 13.99 0.31
N ASN A 167 11.49 14.51 0.37
CA ASN A 167 11.19 15.82 0.94
C ASN A 167 10.83 15.68 2.43
N PRO A 168 11.65 16.19 3.37
CA PRO A 168 11.35 16.09 4.81
C PRO A 168 10.03 16.77 5.21
N ASP A 169 9.57 17.79 4.47
CA ASP A 169 8.31 18.48 4.74
C ASP A 169 7.07 17.59 4.51
N HIS A 170 7.24 16.49 3.78
CA HIS A 170 6.20 15.48 3.55
C HIS A 170 6.43 14.21 4.38
N GLY A 171 7.45 14.21 5.25
CA GLY A 171 7.74 13.11 6.15
C GLY A 171 6.70 12.98 7.27
N ILE A 172 6.40 11.75 7.66
CA ILE A 172 5.55 11.43 8.81
C ILE A 172 6.26 10.44 9.75
N GLY A 173 5.84 10.41 11.02
CA GLY A 173 6.28 9.42 11.99
C GLY A 173 5.64 8.05 11.75
N ASP A 174 6.13 7.04 12.47
CA ASP A 174 5.46 5.74 12.56
C ASP A 174 4.07 5.89 13.20
N PRO A 175 3.08 5.08 12.81
CA PRO A 175 1.79 5.09 13.47
C PRO A 175 1.97 4.62 14.93
N VAL A 176 1.07 5.07 15.80
CA VAL A 176 1.02 4.74 17.22
C VAL A 176 -0.40 4.37 17.60
N LEU A 177 -0.57 3.48 18.58
CA LEU A 177 -1.87 3.04 19.09
C LEU A 177 -2.50 4.08 20.02
#